data_AF-A0A349Z1R8-F1
#
_entry.id   AF-A0A349Z1R8-F1
#
_cell.length_a   1.000
_cell.length_b   1.000
_cell.length_c   1.000
_cell.angle_alpha   90.00
_cell.angle_beta   90.00
_cell.angle_gamma   90.00
#
_symmetry.space_group_name_H-M   'P 1'
#
loop_
_entity.id
_entity.type
_entity.pdbx_description
1 polymer ?
#
loop_
_entity_poly.entity_id
_entity_poly.type
_entity_poly.pdbx_seq_one_letter_code
_entity_poly.pdbx_strand_id
1 'polypeptide(L)'
;MNANFNDKLSAALLCSCLLASPAALASSEKLEISGFGRVIAGFTDDADVSFEGYENELSFQEQTLLALQVDYHLLDNLTITSQLLAHTNSERDSGVEWLYASYVPHNNWLIKGGRMRTPFYHYSDVIDVGLAYPWISPPQQLYSAFLFNQYDGASVIHNFALGNFSGSVEGYYGSFNGDTQFQDRRYATNIDGLPGLVFNGVYNTNVRFRASYTTADFSVNLAEISAFADQLRSFGFAESADSLTMEGEFDIYQVGLALDELEYNLAWEWMKIESDTVLAPNIESYYV
;
A
#
# COMPACT_ATOMS: atom_id res chain seq x y z
N MET A 1 -12.47 14.70 -40.81
CA MET A 1 -11.16 15.36 -41.00
C MET A 1 -10.97 16.34 -39.86
N ASN A 2 -9.95 16.11 -39.04
CA ASN A 2 -9.36 16.99 -38.01
C ASN A 2 -10.19 17.33 -36.75
N ALA A 3 -9.99 16.55 -35.69
CA ALA A 3 -10.08 17.03 -34.30
C ALA A 3 -9.31 16.18 -33.25
N ASN A 4 -8.49 15.19 -33.62
CA ASN A 4 -7.90 14.24 -32.64
C ASN A 4 -6.36 14.12 -32.67
N PHE A 5 -5.65 15.18 -33.07
CA PHE A 5 -4.17 15.14 -33.13
C PHE A 5 -3.46 16.10 -32.16
N ASN A 6 -4.19 17.02 -31.50
CA ASN A 6 -3.56 18.00 -30.60
C ASN A 6 -3.44 17.52 -29.14
N ASP A 7 -4.30 16.62 -28.66
CA ASP A 7 -4.23 16.17 -27.25
C ASP A 7 -3.15 15.11 -27.00
N LYS A 8 -2.68 14.43 -28.06
CA LYS A 8 -1.59 13.45 -27.97
C LYS A 8 -0.19 14.08 -27.88
N LEU A 9 -0.05 15.36 -28.23
CA LEU A 9 1.24 16.06 -28.17
C LEU A 9 1.58 16.60 -26.77
N SER A 10 0.58 16.74 -25.89
CA SER A 10 0.77 17.28 -24.54
C SER A 10 1.50 16.30 -23.61
N ALA A 11 1.32 14.99 -23.78
CA ALA A 11 2.04 13.98 -23.00
C ALA A 11 3.54 13.87 -23.36
N ALA A 12 3.89 14.06 -24.64
CA ALA A 12 5.28 14.01 -25.08
C ALA A 12 6.11 15.23 -24.64
N LEU A 13 5.47 16.40 -24.53
CA LEU A 13 6.11 17.63 -24.05
C LEU A 13 6.35 17.63 -22.52
N LEU A 14 5.53 16.92 -21.74
CA LEU A 14 5.75 16.75 -20.29
C LEU A 14 6.94 15.82 -19.98
N CYS A 15 7.17 14.77 -20.77
CA CYS A 15 8.36 13.91 -20.62
C CYS A 15 9.69 14.63 -20.96
N SER A 16 9.64 15.72 -21.72
CA SER A 16 10.84 16.47 -22.13
C SER A 16 11.36 17.41 -21.04
N CYS A 17 10.50 17.82 -20.10
CA CYS A 17 10.84 18.74 -19.02
C CYS A 17 11.39 18.06 -17.75
N LEU A 18 11.26 16.73 -17.63
CA LEU A 18 11.80 15.95 -16.50
C LEU A 18 13.30 15.60 -16.68
N LEU A 19 13.92 15.98 -17.81
CA LEU A 19 15.37 15.94 -17.98
C LEU A 19 16.08 17.18 -17.43
N ALA A 20 15.37 18.06 -16.72
CA ALA A 20 16.00 19.09 -15.90
C ALA A 20 16.80 18.39 -14.79
N SER A 21 18.13 18.41 -14.93
CA SER A 21 19.11 17.80 -14.05
C SER A 21 18.69 17.86 -12.56
N PRO A 22 18.69 16.73 -11.82
CA PRO A 22 18.46 16.74 -10.36
C PRO A 22 19.49 17.60 -9.60
N ALA A 23 20.57 18.02 -10.26
CA ALA A 23 21.61 18.89 -9.72
C ALA A 23 21.14 20.32 -9.33
N ALA A 24 19.96 20.79 -9.76
CA ALA A 24 19.52 22.17 -9.46
C ALA A 24 18.73 22.32 -8.15
N LEU A 25 18.26 21.22 -7.55
CA LEU A 25 17.40 21.24 -6.35
C LEU A 25 18.13 20.81 -5.06
N ALA A 26 19.31 20.19 -5.16
CA ALA A 26 20.14 19.82 -4.03
C ALA A 26 21.07 20.98 -3.60
N SER A 27 20.50 22.07 -3.07
CA SER A 27 21.30 23.23 -2.59
C SER A 27 21.68 23.13 -1.10
N SER A 28 21.34 22.04 -0.39
CA SER A 28 21.69 21.84 1.02
C SER A 28 22.07 20.39 1.28
N GLU A 29 23.20 20.15 1.97
CA GLU A 29 23.63 18.80 2.40
C GLU A 29 22.59 18.08 3.27
N LYS A 30 21.63 18.81 3.83
CA LYS A 30 20.56 18.27 4.67
C LYS A 30 19.29 17.91 3.91
N LEU A 31 19.16 18.33 2.65
CA LEU A 31 17.94 18.14 1.87
C LEU A 31 18.23 17.24 0.67
N GLU A 32 17.64 16.06 0.68
CA GLU A 32 17.64 15.14 -0.45
C GLU A 32 16.24 15.12 -1.09
N ILE A 33 16.23 15.18 -2.42
CA ILE A 33 14.99 15.11 -3.21
C ILE A 33 15.19 14.01 -4.24
N SER A 34 14.31 13.02 -4.23
CA SER A 34 14.29 11.89 -5.14
C SER A 34 12.90 11.70 -5.74
N GLY A 35 12.78 10.89 -6.78
CA GLY A 35 11.49 10.63 -7.41
C GLY A 35 11.57 9.47 -8.39
N PHE A 36 10.41 8.91 -8.70
CA PHE A 36 10.26 7.86 -9.69
C PHE A 36 8.95 8.04 -10.46
N GLY A 37 8.89 7.48 -11.66
CA GLY A 37 7.68 7.50 -12.47
C GLY A 37 7.56 6.19 -13.23
N ARG A 38 6.31 5.80 -13.50
CA ARG A 38 5.98 4.59 -14.24
C ARG A 38 4.91 4.95 -15.26
N VAL A 39 5.14 4.60 -16.52
CA VAL A 39 4.17 4.79 -17.61
C VAL A 39 3.78 3.42 -18.13
N ILE A 40 2.49 3.09 -18.07
CA ILE A 40 1.95 1.81 -18.56
C ILE A 40 0.86 2.10 -19.58
N ALA A 41 0.89 1.36 -20.69
CA ALA A 41 -0.15 1.38 -21.71
C ALA A 41 -0.71 -0.02 -21.89
N GLY A 42 -2.03 -0.14 -22.02
CA GLY A 42 -2.71 -1.43 -22.15
C GLY A 42 -4.05 -1.28 -22.86
N PHE A 43 -4.57 -2.41 -23.33
CA PHE A 43 -5.92 -2.57 -23.88
C PHE A 43 -6.29 -4.05 -23.79
N THR A 44 -7.58 -4.35 -23.77
CA THR A 44 -8.12 -5.72 -23.91
C THR A 44 -8.39 -6.01 -25.39
N ASP A 45 -8.21 -7.25 -25.84
CA ASP A 45 -8.51 -7.65 -27.22
C ASP A 45 -9.99 -8.03 -27.43
N ASP A 46 -10.79 -7.99 -26.38
CA ASP A 46 -12.22 -8.25 -26.36
C ASP A 46 -13.01 -7.01 -25.90
N ALA A 47 -14.05 -6.65 -26.65
CA ALA A 47 -14.87 -5.47 -26.39
C ALA A 47 -15.81 -5.63 -25.18
N ASP A 48 -16.10 -6.87 -24.77
CA ASP A 48 -17.01 -7.17 -23.67
C ASP A 48 -16.25 -7.45 -22.35
N VAL A 49 -14.92 -7.28 -22.34
CA VAL A 49 -14.06 -7.56 -21.18
C VAL A 49 -13.29 -6.30 -20.78
N SER A 50 -13.45 -5.88 -19.53
CA SER A 50 -12.54 -4.95 -18.87
C SER A 50 -11.64 -5.68 -17.88
N PHE A 51 -10.41 -5.21 -17.74
CA PHE A 51 -9.45 -5.72 -16.76
C PHE A 51 -8.64 -4.56 -16.20
N GLU A 52 -8.74 -4.31 -14.89
CA GLU A 52 -8.05 -3.17 -14.22
C GLU A 52 -8.33 -1.81 -14.87
N GLY A 53 -9.55 -1.59 -15.37
CA GLY A 53 -9.92 -0.38 -16.11
C GLY A 53 -9.48 -0.36 -17.56
N TYR A 54 -8.67 -1.32 -18.03
CA TYR A 54 -8.36 -1.44 -19.46
C TYR A 54 -9.55 -2.05 -20.21
N GLU A 55 -9.93 -1.38 -21.30
CA GLU A 55 -10.97 -1.80 -22.25
C GLU A 55 -10.36 -2.03 -23.66
N ASN A 56 -11.21 -2.22 -24.67
CA ASN A 56 -10.78 -2.44 -26.07
C ASN A 56 -10.27 -1.16 -26.77
N GLU A 57 -9.62 -0.28 -26.00
CA GLU A 57 -8.91 0.88 -26.49
C GLU A 57 -7.62 1.11 -25.73
N LEU A 58 -6.60 1.65 -26.41
CA LEU A 58 -5.30 1.92 -25.81
C LEU A 58 -5.43 3.02 -24.74
N SER A 59 -5.34 2.63 -23.47
CA SER A 59 -5.32 3.54 -22.32
C SER A 59 -3.92 3.65 -21.72
N PHE A 60 -3.60 4.84 -21.21
CA PHE A 60 -2.44 5.12 -20.36
C PHE A 60 -2.86 5.50 -18.93
N GLN A 61 -4.17 5.53 -18.67
CA GLN A 61 -4.75 6.19 -17.50
C GLN A 61 -4.84 5.25 -16.30
N GLU A 62 -4.70 3.94 -16.47
CA GLU A 62 -5.00 3.01 -15.38
C GLU A 62 -3.87 2.87 -14.36
N GLN A 63 -2.62 2.68 -14.83
CA GLN A 63 -1.52 2.29 -13.95
C GLN A 63 -0.30 3.21 -14.01
N THR A 64 -0.41 4.34 -14.73
CA THR A 64 0.62 5.37 -14.79
C THR A 64 0.68 6.17 -13.49
N LEU A 65 1.89 6.46 -13.01
CA LEU A 65 2.10 7.22 -11.78
C LEU A 65 3.41 8.03 -11.80
N LEU A 66 3.46 9.04 -10.92
CA LEU A 66 4.63 9.84 -10.61
C LEU A 66 4.73 10.01 -9.09
N ALA A 67 5.95 9.89 -8.56
CA ALA A 67 6.23 10.09 -7.15
C ALA A 67 7.42 11.03 -6.94
N LEU A 68 7.32 11.85 -5.89
CA LEU A 68 8.38 12.75 -5.43
C LEU A 68 8.57 12.51 -3.92
N GLN A 69 9.80 12.26 -3.51
CA GLN A 69 10.17 12.11 -2.11
C GLN A 69 11.15 13.21 -1.70
N VAL A 70 10.95 13.70 -0.49
CA VAL A 70 11.80 14.71 0.15
C VAL A 70 12.25 14.16 1.50
N ASP A 71 13.57 14.12 1.69
CA ASP A 71 14.22 13.71 2.91
C ASP A 71 15.01 14.89 3.49
N TYR A 72 14.70 15.25 4.73
CA TYR A 72 15.35 16.33 5.44
C TYR A 72 16.08 15.80 6.68
N HIS A 73 17.41 15.84 6.66
CA HIS A 73 18.28 15.42 7.76
C HIS A 73 18.40 16.53 8.81
N LEU A 74 17.62 16.43 9.90
CA LEU A 74 17.73 17.36 11.02
C LEU A 74 19.07 17.16 11.75
N LEU A 75 19.40 15.88 11.97
CA LEU A 75 20.62 15.38 12.61
C LEU A 75 21.10 14.16 11.81
N ASP A 76 22.34 13.72 12.07
CA ASP A 76 22.92 12.54 11.41
C ASP A 76 22.11 11.25 11.62
N ASN A 77 21.27 11.21 12.66
CA ASN A 77 20.41 10.08 12.99
C ASN A 77 18.92 10.43 13.08
N LEU A 78 18.50 11.61 12.61
CA LEU A 78 17.10 12.05 12.62
C LEU A 78 16.72 12.67 11.28
N THR A 79 15.82 12.01 10.55
CA THR A 79 15.37 12.42 9.22
C THR A 79 13.86 12.58 9.20
N ILE A 80 13.35 13.66 8.59
CA ILE A 80 11.93 13.78 8.23
C ILE A 80 11.78 13.42 6.76
N THR A 81 10.88 12.49 6.46
CA THR A 81 10.61 11.98 5.11
C THR A 81 9.17 12.30 4.74
N SER A 82 8.96 12.84 3.55
CA SER A 82 7.64 13.01 2.95
C SER A 82 7.65 12.48 1.53
N GLN A 83 6.60 11.77 1.13
CA GLN A 83 6.41 11.35 -0.26
C GLN A 83 5.05 11.81 -0.79
N LEU A 84 5.07 12.36 -1.99
CA LEU A 84 3.89 12.71 -2.78
C LEU A 84 3.78 11.73 -3.92
N LEU A 85 2.56 11.25 -4.17
CA LEU A 85 2.28 10.30 -5.23
C LEU A 85 1.06 10.76 -6.03
N ALA A 86 1.17 10.70 -7.35
CA ALA A 86 0.14 11.11 -8.30
C ALA A 86 -0.15 9.96 -9.25
N HIS A 87 -1.39 9.50 -9.26
CA HIS A 87 -1.92 8.50 -10.17
C HIS A 87 -2.69 9.16 -11.31
N THR A 88 -2.68 8.52 -12.48
CA THR A 88 -3.57 8.92 -13.59
C THR A 88 -4.99 8.41 -13.40
N ASN A 89 -5.17 7.30 -12.69
CA ASN A 89 -6.48 6.70 -12.44
C ASN A 89 -7.20 7.48 -11.32
N SER A 90 -8.41 7.97 -11.60
CA SER A 90 -9.20 8.76 -10.66
C SER A 90 -9.74 8.00 -9.46
N GLU A 91 -9.79 6.68 -9.54
CA GLU A 91 -10.20 5.81 -8.43
C GLU A 91 -9.08 5.66 -7.40
N ARG A 92 -7.81 5.81 -7.82
CA ARG A 92 -6.66 5.78 -6.93
C ARG A 92 -6.36 7.17 -6.36
N ASP A 93 -6.31 7.25 -5.03
CA ASP A 93 -6.03 8.52 -4.37
C ASP A 93 -4.61 9.02 -4.65
N SER A 94 -4.51 10.29 -5.05
CA SER A 94 -3.25 11.02 -5.20
C SER A 94 -3.07 11.97 -4.02
N GLY A 95 -1.85 12.11 -3.51
CA GLY A 95 -1.59 12.97 -2.37
C GLY A 95 -0.30 12.65 -1.64
N VAL A 96 -0.30 12.93 -0.33
CA VAL A 96 0.80 12.57 0.56
C VAL A 96 0.65 11.10 0.92
N GLU A 97 1.51 10.26 0.38
CA GLU A 97 1.56 8.82 0.67
C GLU A 97 2.07 8.57 2.09
N TRP A 98 3.12 9.29 2.49
CA TRP A 98 3.62 9.25 3.86
C TRP A 98 4.32 10.54 4.27
N LEU A 99 4.32 10.79 5.58
CA LEU A 99 4.99 11.89 6.25
C LEU A 99 5.38 11.44 7.66
N TYR A 100 6.65 11.12 7.87
CA TYR A 100 7.13 10.60 9.14
C TYR A 100 8.52 11.11 9.50
N ALA A 101 8.84 11.04 10.78
CA ALA A 101 10.20 11.20 11.29
C ALA A 101 10.80 9.80 11.54
N SER A 102 12.07 9.64 11.19
CA SER A 102 12.85 8.43 11.45
C SER A 102 14.06 8.73 12.32
N TYR A 103 14.29 7.89 13.33
CA TYR A 103 15.37 8.02 14.30
C TYR A 103 16.19 6.73 14.39
N VAL A 104 17.51 6.85 14.25
CA VAL A 104 18.47 5.73 14.29
C VAL A 104 19.35 5.87 15.53
N PRO A 105 18.91 5.39 16.71
CA PRO A 105 19.71 5.53 17.93
C PRO A 105 21.04 4.77 17.85
N HIS A 106 21.03 3.61 17.17
CA HIS A 106 22.18 2.75 16.92
C HIS A 106 21.99 2.07 15.56
N ASN A 107 23.06 1.54 14.97
CA ASN A 107 23.06 0.96 13.62
C ASN A 107 22.08 -0.21 13.40
N ASN A 108 21.54 -0.79 14.48
CA ASN A 108 20.61 -1.93 14.43
C ASN A 108 19.16 -1.55 14.72
N TRP A 109 18.85 -0.29 15.04
CA TRP A 109 17.51 0.13 15.42
C TRP A 109 17.06 1.30 14.56
N LEU A 110 15.82 1.23 14.08
CA LEU A 110 15.16 2.30 13.35
C LEU A 110 13.77 2.50 13.97
N ILE A 111 13.52 3.70 14.46
CA ILE A 111 12.24 4.10 15.04
C ILE A 111 11.60 5.09 14.08
N LYS A 112 10.35 4.85 13.69
CA LYS A 112 9.58 5.74 12.81
C LYS A 112 8.33 6.22 13.54
N GLY A 113 7.90 7.45 13.26
CA GLY A 113 6.66 8.01 13.79
C GLY A 113 6.05 9.03 12.86
N GLY A 114 4.75 8.92 12.63
CA GLY A 114 3.98 9.76 11.72
C GLY A 114 3.05 8.93 10.83
N ARG A 115 2.76 9.45 9.64
CA ARG A 115 1.98 8.75 8.62
C ARG A 115 2.88 7.86 7.80
N MET A 116 2.58 6.57 7.73
CA MET A 116 3.40 5.56 7.09
C MET A 116 2.55 4.57 6.31
N ARG A 117 3.17 3.86 5.35
CA ARG A 117 2.50 2.78 4.62
C ARG A 117 2.24 1.59 5.55
N THR A 118 1.08 0.95 5.41
CA THR A 118 0.75 -0.24 6.19
C THR A 118 1.47 -1.48 5.61
N PRO A 119 2.28 -2.20 6.42
CA PRO A 119 3.10 -3.30 5.93
C PRO A 119 2.30 -4.62 5.89
N PHE A 120 1.26 -4.66 5.06
CA PHE A 120 0.44 -5.87 4.89
C PHE A 120 1.11 -6.96 4.06
N TYR A 121 1.84 -6.57 3.02
CA TYR A 121 2.34 -7.47 1.98
C TYR A 121 3.86 -7.47 1.90
N HIS A 122 4.42 -8.45 1.18
CA HIS A 122 5.85 -8.48 0.90
C HIS A 122 6.33 -7.23 0.17
N TYR A 123 5.58 -6.77 -0.84
CA TYR A 123 5.92 -5.59 -1.62
C TYR A 123 5.22 -4.32 -1.13
N SER A 124 4.64 -4.29 0.08
CA SER A 124 3.88 -3.12 0.59
C SER A 124 4.62 -1.80 0.39
N ASP A 125 5.89 -1.72 0.79
CA ASP A 125 6.66 -0.47 0.76
C ASP A 125 7.10 -0.04 -0.65
N VAL A 126 6.99 -0.94 -1.63
CA VAL A 126 7.55 -0.77 -2.98
C VAL A 126 6.54 -1.08 -4.09
N ILE A 127 5.26 -1.23 -3.76
CA ILE A 127 4.26 -1.70 -4.71
C ILE A 127 4.08 -0.75 -5.90
N ASP A 128 4.30 0.56 -5.68
CA ASP A 128 4.24 1.58 -6.71
C ASP A 128 5.55 1.70 -7.50
N VAL A 129 6.61 1.01 -7.09
CA VAL A 129 7.92 0.98 -7.76
C VAL A 129 7.98 -0.23 -8.69
N GLY A 130 7.61 -0.04 -9.96
CA GLY A 130 7.49 -1.12 -10.95
C GLY A 130 8.76 -1.94 -11.25
N LEU A 131 9.94 -1.48 -10.83
CA LEU A 131 11.20 -2.24 -10.95
C LEU A 131 11.52 -3.08 -9.70
N ALA A 132 10.70 -3.02 -8.66
CA ALA A 132 10.90 -3.77 -7.42
C ALA A 132 10.39 -5.22 -7.50
N TYR A 133 9.70 -5.59 -8.57
CA TYR A 133 9.11 -6.91 -8.78
C TYR A 133 9.17 -7.32 -10.27
N PRO A 134 9.11 -8.62 -10.58
CA PRO A 134 9.29 -9.12 -11.95
C PRO A 134 8.06 -8.95 -12.86
N TRP A 135 6.89 -8.64 -12.29
CA TRP A 135 5.64 -8.48 -13.03
C TRP A 135 5.41 -7.03 -13.47
N ILE A 136 4.53 -6.82 -14.45
CA ILE A 136 4.07 -5.47 -14.82
C ILE A 136 3.26 -4.82 -13.68
N SER A 137 2.51 -5.64 -12.95
CA SER A 137 1.77 -5.30 -11.73
C SER A 137 1.77 -6.52 -10.79
N PRO A 138 1.75 -6.32 -9.47
CA PRO A 138 1.66 -7.42 -8.52
C PRO A 138 0.40 -8.27 -8.72
N PRO A 139 0.41 -9.56 -8.31
CA PRO A 139 -0.76 -10.44 -8.43
C PRO A 139 -1.99 -9.90 -7.70
N GLN A 140 -3.03 -9.54 -8.43
CA GLN A 140 -4.26 -8.94 -7.87
C GLN A 140 -4.98 -9.86 -6.89
N GLN A 141 -4.88 -11.18 -7.03
CA GLN A 141 -5.56 -12.11 -6.12
C GLN A 141 -5.17 -11.85 -4.66
N LEU A 142 -3.94 -11.38 -4.43
CA LEU A 142 -3.42 -11.07 -3.10
C LEU A 142 -3.35 -9.55 -2.87
N TYR A 143 -2.85 -8.80 -3.85
CA TYR A 143 -2.67 -7.35 -3.76
C TYR A 143 -3.94 -6.55 -4.12
N SER A 144 -5.14 -7.14 -4.14
CA SER A 144 -6.40 -6.38 -4.24
C SER A 144 -7.23 -6.46 -2.96
N ALA A 145 -6.82 -7.26 -1.97
CA ALA A 145 -7.46 -7.36 -0.66
C ALA A 145 -7.22 -6.13 0.24
N PHE A 146 -6.90 -4.98 -0.36
CA PHE A 146 -6.54 -3.76 0.32
C PHE A 146 -7.69 -3.24 1.18
N LEU A 147 -7.47 -3.18 2.50
CA LEU A 147 -8.35 -2.49 3.42
C LEU A 147 -8.02 -0.99 3.45
N PHE A 148 -6.74 -0.63 3.64
CA PHE A 148 -6.25 0.76 3.68
C PHE A 148 -4.72 0.79 3.46
N ASN A 149 -4.21 1.87 2.86
CA ASN A 149 -2.80 1.94 2.44
C ASN A 149 -1.85 2.54 3.48
N GLN A 150 -2.38 3.40 4.35
CA GLN A 150 -1.59 4.21 5.27
C GLN A 150 -2.12 4.09 6.69
N TYR A 151 -1.26 4.26 7.67
CA TYR A 151 -1.66 4.42 9.07
C TYR A 151 -0.87 5.56 9.70
N ASP A 152 -1.48 6.21 10.68
CA ASP A 152 -0.84 7.21 11.52
C ASP A 152 -0.43 6.53 12.83
N GLY A 153 0.88 6.47 13.10
CA GLY A 153 1.39 5.70 14.24
C GLY A 153 2.90 5.74 14.41
N ALA A 154 3.43 4.65 14.97
CA ALA A 154 4.86 4.46 15.16
C ALA A 154 5.27 3.02 14.86
N SER A 155 6.50 2.84 14.39
CA SER A 155 7.12 1.52 14.25
C SER A 155 8.54 1.49 14.79
N VAL A 156 8.97 0.31 15.21
CA VAL A 156 10.33 0.03 15.68
C VAL A 156 10.83 -1.19 14.95
N ILE A 157 11.95 -1.02 14.26
CA ILE A 157 12.62 -2.05 13.46
C ILE A 157 13.96 -2.37 14.12
N HIS A 158 14.20 -3.66 14.36
CA HIS A 158 15.49 -4.19 14.80
C HIS A 158 16.13 -5.06 13.72
N ASN A 159 17.31 -4.66 13.24
CA ASN A 159 18.09 -5.40 12.27
C ASN A 159 19.13 -6.29 12.95
N PHE A 160 19.26 -7.53 12.47
CA PHE A 160 20.22 -8.49 13.01
C PHE A 160 20.85 -9.34 11.91
N ALA A 161 22.03 -9.89 12.20
CA ALA A 161 22.76 -10.77 11.30
C ALA A 161 23.44 -11.90 12.09
N LEU A 162 23.28 -13.13 11.62
CA LEU A 162 23.72 -14.38 12.24
C LEU A 162 24.30 -15.30 11.15
N GLY A 163 25.61 -15.19 10.90
CA GLY A 163 26.28 -15.98 9.85
C GLY A 163 25.72 -15.65 8.47
N ASN A 164 25.12 -16.63 7.80
CA ASN A 164 24.53 -16.47 6.47
C ASN A 164 23.08 -15.96 6.50
N PHE A 165 22.58 -15.65 7.69
CA PHE A 165 21.23 -15.15 7.91
C PHE A 165 21.29 -13.67 8.26
N SER A 166 20.49 -12.85 7.61
CA SER A 166 20.22 -11.48 8.03
C SER A 166 18.73 -11.22 8.02
N GLY A 167 18.26 -10.30 8.84
CA GLY A 167 16.83 -10.02 8.90
C GLY A 167 16.49 -8.83 9.77
N SER A 168 15.19 -8.58 9.85
CA SER A 168 14.60 -7.55 10.67
C SER A 168 13.33 -8.03 11.35
N VAL A 169 13.08 -7.49 12.54
CA VAL A 169 11.80 -7.58 13.23
C VAL A 169 11.26 -6.17 13.32
N GLU A 170 10.05 -5.95 12.84
CA GLU A 170 9.32 -4.69 12.96
C GLU A 170 8.08 -4.90 13.83
N GLY A 171 7.96 -4.11 14.90
CA GLY A 171 6.71 -3.95 15.62
C GLY A 171 6.14 -2.57 15.34
N TYR A 172 4.85 -2.48 15.06
CA TYR A 172 4.18 -1.22 14.79
C TYR A 172 2.82 -1.12 15.49
N TYR A 173 2.38 0.11 15.72
CA TYR A 173 1.07 0.42 16.30
C TYR A 173 0.59 1.77 15.77
N GLY A 174 -0.71 1.88 15.49
CA GLY A 174 -1.30 3.14 15.12
C GLY A 174 -2.80 3.06 14.90
N SER A 175 -3.31 3.99 14.11
CA SER A 175 -4.71 4.12 13.76
C SER A 175 -4.86 4.56 12.31
N PHE A 176 -6.03 4.36 11.74
CA PHE A 176 -6.38 4.90 10.43
C PHE A 176 -7.77 5.53 10.50
N ASN A 177 -7.91 6.72 9.91
CA ASN A 177 -9.19 7.37 9.74
C ASN A 177 -9.25 7.96 8.33
N GLY A 178 -10.18 7.46 7.52
CA GLY A 178 -10.34 7.90 6.15
C GLY A 178 -11.36 7.08 5.40
N ASP A 179 -11.45 7.32 4.10
CA ASP A 179 -12.30 6.54 3.22
C ASP A 179 -11.53 5.32 2.72
N THR A 180 -12.15 4.15 2.80
CA THR A 180 -11.66 2.94 2.14
C THR A 180 -12.57 2.61 0.98
N GLN A 181 -11.98 2.12 -0.10
CA GLN A 181 -12.73 1.72 -1.29
C GLN A 181 -13.01 0.23 -1.22
N PHE A 182 -14.29 -0.14 -1.32
CA PHE A 182 -14.71 -1.51 -1.49
C PHE A 182 -15.63 -1.56 -2.71
N GLN A 183 -15.18 -2.23 -3.77
CA GLN A 183 -15.78 -2.14 -5.12
C GLN A 183 -15.83 -0.66 -5.58
N ASP A 184 -16.95 -0.20 -6.13
CA ASP A 184 -17.11 1.17 -6.66
C ASP A 184 -17.60 2.16 -5.59
N ARG A 185 -17.53 1.80 -4.29
CA ARG A 185 -18.04 2.61 -3.19
C ARG A 185 -16.95 2.94 -2.19
N ARG A 186 -17.00 4.16 -1.69
CA ARG A 186 -16.15 4.65 -0.59
C ARG A 186 -16.92 4.59 0.72
N TYR A 187 -16.29 4.03 1.73
CA TYR A 187 -16.85 3.90 3.06
C TYR A 187 -15.96 4.61 4.07
N ALA A 188 -16.56 5.43 4.92
CA ALA A 188 -15.86 6.04 6.04
C ALA A 188 -15.48 4.94 7.04
N THR A 189 -14.18 4.70 7.15
CA THR A 189 -13.59 3.62 7.92
C THR A 189 -12.68 4.20 8.98
N ASN A 190 -12.90 3.76 10.21
CA ASN A 190 -12.07 4.11 11.35
C ASN A 190 -11.42 2.84 11.91
N ILE A 191 -10.15 2.94 12.24
CA ILE A 191 -9.36 1.87 12.85
C ILE A 191 -8.69 2.42 14.09
N ASP A 192 -9.16 1.96 15.24
CA ASP A 192 -8.77 2.44 16.57
C ASP A 192 -7.86 1.42 17.25
N GLY A 193 -6.68 1.20 16.66
CA GLY A 193 -5.72 0.22 17.15
C GLY A 193 -5.31 -0.72 16.03
N LEU A 194 -4.05 -0.61 15.63
CA LEU A 194 -3.44 -1.41 14.57
C LEU A 194 -2.08 -1.96 15.02
N PRO A 195 -2.00 -2.82 16.06
CA PRO A 195 -0.76 -3.48 16.39
C PRO A 195 -0.41 -4.53 15.33
N GLY A 196 0.85 -4.55 14.92
CA GLY A 196 1.36 -5.60 14.04
C GLY A 196 2.82 -5.91 14.28
N LEU A 197 3.19 -7.11 13.84
CA LEU A 197 4.53 -7.65 13.89
C LEU A 197 4.90 -8.18 12.51
N VAL A 198 6.05 -7.74 11.99
CA VAL A 198 6.59 -8.19 10.71
C VAL A 198 7.99 -8.75 10.94
N PHE A 199 8.22 -9.91 10.35
CA PHE A 199 9.52 -10.54 10.29
C PHE A 199 9.96 -10.63 8.84
N ASN A 200 11.14 -10.11 8.54
CA ASN A 200 11.80 -10.27 7.25
C ASN A 200 13.14 -10.94 7.45
N GLY A 201 13.56 -11.74 6.48
CA GLY A 201 14.97 -12.06 6.41
C GLY A 201 15.39 -12.76 5.15
N VAL A 202 16.70 -12.95 5.09
CA VAL A 202 17.45 -13.37 3.93
C VAL A 202 18.45 -14.43 4.38
N TYR A 203 18.47 -15.55 3.67
CA TYR A 203 19.44 -16.61 3.87
C TYR A 203 20.29 -16.79 2.61
N ASN A 204 21.62 -16.89 2.78
CA ASN A 204 22.58 -17.11 1.68
C ASN A 204 22.43 -16.14 0.49
N THR A 205 21.90 -14.92 0.71
CA THR A 205 21.70 -13.82 -0.26
C THR A 205 20.53 -13.94 -1.26
N ASN A 206 20.00 -15.13 -1.50
CA ASN A 206 19.01 -15.40 -2.55
C ASN A 206 17.64 -15.86 -2.01
N VAL A 207 17.59 -16.43 -0.80
CA VAL A 207 16.33 -16.88 -0.18
C VAL A 207 15.80 -15.80 0.73
N ARG A 208 14.69 -15.17 0.36
CA ARG A 208 13.96 -14.21 1.18
C ARG A 208 12.73 -14.88 1.80
N PHE A 209 12.42 -14.56 3.04
CA PHE A 209 11.19 -14.96 3.69
C PHE A 209 10.59 -13.76 4.43
N ARG A 210 9.27 -13.76 4.52
CA ARG A 210 8.50 -12.79 5.28
C ARG A 210 7.40 -13.50 6.03
N ALA A 211 7.13 -13.04 7.24
CA ALA A 211 5.90 -13.38 7.94
C ALA A 211 5.38 -12.11 8.64
N SER A 212 4.06 -11.90 8.64
CA SER A 212 3.47 -10.87 9.48
C SER A 212 2.16 -11.30 10.11
N TYR A 213 1.88 -10.68 11.24
CA TYR A 213 0.61 -10.76 11.93
C TYR A 213 0.19 -9.35 12.34
N THR A 214 -1.05 -8.97 12.04
CA THR A 214 -1.61 -7.67 12.36
C THR A 214 -3.04 -7.87 12.84
N THR A 215 -3.43 -7.20 13.91
CA THR A 215 -4.84 -7.10 14.31
C THR A 215 -5.29 -5.64 14.20
N ALA A 216 -6.57 -5.43 13.90
CA ALA A 216 -7.15 -4.12 13.69
C ALA A 216 -8.57 -4.05 14.29
N ASP A 217 -8.76 -3.15 15.24
CA ASP A 217 -10.08 -2.77 15.74
C ASP A 217 -10.71 -1.80 14.74
N PHE A 218 -11.79 -2.21 14.07
CA PHE A 218 -12.36 -1.46 12.95
C PHE A 218 -13.82 -1.09 13.19
N SER A 219 -14.23 0.04 12.60
CA SER A 219 -15.63 0.46 12.50
C SER A 219 -15.86 1.09 11.13
N VAL A 220 -16.81 0.54 10.38
CA VAL A 220 -17.23 1.06 9.07
C VAL A 220 -18.64 1.63 9.17
N ASN A 221 -18.82 2.88 8.75
CA ASN A 221 -20.14 3.50 8.74
C ASN A 221 -20.92 3.13 7.48
N LEU A 222 -21.85 2.19 7.63
CA LEU A 222 -22.80 1.78 6.59
C LEU A 222 -24.17 2.43 6.85
N ALA A 223 -24.35 3.68 6.41
CA ALA A 223 -25.54 4.48 6.74
C ALA A 223 -26.89 3.76 6.48
N GLU A 224 -27.00 3.02 5.39
CA GLU A 224 -28.22 2.24 5.06
C GLU A 224 -28.46 1.09 6.05
N ILE A 225 -27.39 0.39 6.45
CA ILE A 225 -27.47 -0.72 7.40
C ILE A 225 -27.74 -0.18 8.82
N SER A 226 -27.08 0.92 9.20
CA SER A 226 -27.33 1.60 10.47
C SER A 226 -28.79 2.03 10.62
N ALA A 227 -29.37 2.62 9.57
CA ALA A 227 -30.78 3.01 9.59
C ALA A 227 -31.73 1.81 9.74
N PHE A 228 -31.41 0.67 9.10
CA PHE A 228 -32.18 -0.56 9.25
C PHE A 228 -32.02 -1.18 10.65
N ALA A 229 -30.80 -1.19 11.19
CA ALA A 229 -30.51 -1.64 12.54
C ALA A 229 -31.30 -0.81 13.58
N ASP A 230 -31.35 0.50 13.43
CA ASP A 230 -32.13 1.38 14.31
C ASP A 230 -33.63 1.08 14.24
N GLN A 231 -34.14 0.76 13.04
CA GLN A 231 -35.53 0.32 12.88
C GLN A 231 -35.78 -1.01 13.61
N LEU A 232 -34.86 -1.98 13.52
CA LEU A 232 -34.95 -3.24 14.27
C LEU A 232 -34.93 -3.03 15.78
N ARG A 233 -34.07 -2.13 16.29
CA ARG A 233 -34.05 -1.74 17.71
C ARG A 233 -35.40 -1.15 18.13
N SER A 234 -36.03 -0.33 17.29
CA SER A 234 -37.34 0.27 17.58
C SER A 234 -38.46 -0.77 17.71
N PHE A 235 -38.33 -1.92 17.04
CA PHE A 235 -39.25 -3.06 17.14
C PHE A 235 -38.87 -4.07 18.24
N GLY A 236 -37.81 -3.79 19.01
CA GLY A 236 -37.34 -4.64 20.11
C GLY A 236 -36.35 -5.74 19.71
N PHE A 237 -35.84 -5.74 18.47
CA PHE A 237 -34.85 -6.70 17.98
C PHE A 237 -33.41 -6.18 18.16
N ALA A 238 -33.00 -5.91 19.40
CA ALA A 238 -31.68 -5.34 19.70
C ALA A 238 -30.52 -6.25 19.23
N GLU A 239 -30.56 -7.55 19.53
CA GLU A 239 -29.50 -8.48 19.14
C GLU A 239 -29.33 -8.56 17.61
N SER A 240 -30.44 -8.56 16.86
CA SER A 240 -30.37 -8.56 15.39
C SER A 240 -29.82 -7.24 14.86
N ALA A 241 -30.16 -6.11 15.47
CA ALA A 241 -29.60 -4.81 15.09
C ALA A 241 -28.10 -4.72 15.36
N ASP A 242 -27.65 -5.24 16.51
CA ASP A 242 -26.23 -5.25 16.88
C ASP A 242 -25.44 -6.21 15.99
N SER A 243 -26.02 -7.33 15.55
CA SER A 243 -25.37 -8.23 14.58
C SER A 243 -25.14 -7.62 13.19
N LEU A 244 -25.78 -6.48 12.89
CA LEU A 244 -25.66 -5.76 11.63
C LEU A 244 -24.67 -4.60 11.68
N THR A 245 -24.10 -4.28 12.86
CA THR A 245 -23.05 -3.26 12.92
C THR A 245 -21.77 -3.79 12.28
N MET A 246 -21.10 -2.95 11.48
CA MET A 246 -19.83 -3.30 10.86
C MET A 246 -18.68 -2.78 11.73
N GLU A 247 -18.64 -3.28 12.97
CA GLU A 247 -17.67 -2.94 14.01
C GLU A 247 -17.18 -4.24 14.65
N GLY A 248 -15.87 -4.40 14.77
CA GLY A 248 -15.25 -5.64 15.26
C GLY A 248 -13.73 -5.62 15.16
N GLU A 249 -13.14 -6.80 15.15
CA GLU A 249 -11.69 -7.01 15.00
C GLU A 249 -11.40 -7.81 13.72
N PHE A 250 -10.33 -7.44 13.00
CA PHE A 250 -9.76 -8.30 11.95
C PHE A 250 -8.35 -8.75 12.29
N ASP A 251 -8.10 -10.03 12.10
CA ASP A 251 -6.76 -10.62 12.11
C ASP A 251 -6.24 -10.79 10.69
N ILE A 252 -5.00 -10.38 10.46
CA ILE A 252 -4.32 -10.49 9.16
C ILE A 252 -3.03 -11.28 9.35
N TYR A 253 -2.96 -12.42 8.68
CA TYR A 253 -1.80 -13.30 8.62
C TYR A 253 -1.19 -13.22 7.22
N GLN A 254 0.14 -13.10 7.14
CA GLN A 254 0.86 -13.17 5.87
C GLN A 254 2.11 -14.02 6.03
N VAL A 255 2.40 -14.84 5.02
CA VAL A 255 3.66 -15.57 4.88
C VAL A 255 4.10 -15.50 3.43
N GLY A 256 5.38 -15.23 3.19
CA GLY A 256 5.97 -15.24 1.86
C GLY A 256 7.36 -15.85 1.83
N LEU A 257 7.69 -16.49 0.71
CA LEU A 257 9.00 -17.03 0.38
C LEU A 257 9.37 -16.59 -1.03
N ALA A 258 10.57 -16.09 -1.22
CA ALA A 258 11.11 -15.80 -2.54
C ALA A 258 12.53 -16.36 -2.67
N LEU A 259 12.84 -16.86 -3.87
CA LEU A 259 14.16 -17.28 -4.29
C LEU A 259 14.51 -16.45 -5.52
N ASP A 260 15.48 -15.55 -5.37
CA ASP A 260 15.95 -14.70 -6.45
C ASP A 260 17.34 -15.14 -6.89
N GLU A 261 17.43 -15.62 -8.11
CA GLU A 261 18.65 -16.06 -8.76
C GLU A 261 18.82 -15.32 -10.08
N LEU A 262 20.03 -15.25 -10.62
CA LEU A 262 20.34 -14.46 -11.82
C LEU A 262 19.44 -14.79 -13.03
N GLU A 263 19.01 -16.04 -13.15
CA GLU A 263 18.24 -16.55 -14.30
C GLU A 263 16.79 -16.90 -13.96
N TYR A 264 16.46 -17.09 -12.67
CA TYR A 264 15.14 -17.53 -12.23
C TYR A 264 14.74 -16.85 -10.94
N ASN A 265 13.49 -16.40 -10.87
CA ASN A 265 12.89 -15.88 -9.66
C ASN A 265 11.64 -16.71 -9.36
N LEU A 266 11.54 -17.23 -8.15
CA LEU A 266 10.36 -17.95 -7.66
C LEU A 266 9.84 -17.22 -6.44
N ALA A 267 8.54 -16.91 -6.40
CA ALA A 267 7.95 -16.20 -5.27
C ALA A 267 6.59 -16.78 -4.93
N TRP A 268 6.42 -17.18 -3.69
CA TRP A 268 5.15 -17.62 -3.13
C TRP A 268 4.74 -16.67 -2.02
N GLU A 269 3.47 -16.29 -2.01
CA GLU A 269 2.89 -15.47 -0.95
C GLU A 269 1.49 -15.97 -0.63
N TRP A 270 1.16 -16.02 0.65
CA TRP A 270 -0.14 -16.37 1.18
C TRP A 270 -0.56 -15.33 2.22
N MET A 271 -1.84 -14.95 2.16
CA MET A 271 -2.47 -14.05 3.10
C MET A 271 -3.83 -14.60 3.51
N LYS A 272 -4.18 -14.38 4.78
CA LYS A 272 -5.51 -14.64 5.31
C LYS A 272 -5.97 -13.47 6.17
N ILE A 273 -7.21 -13.02 5.93
CA ILE A 273 -7.91 -12.01 6.72
C ILE A 273 -9.10 -12.70 7.37
N GLU A 274 -9.19 -12.67 8.69
CA GLU A 274 -10.30 -13.21 9.46
C GLU A 274 -11.03 -12.08 10.18
N SER A 275 -12.36 -12.08 10.15
CA SER A 275 -13.21 -11.17 10.90
C SER A 275 -14.02 -11.91 11.94
N ASP A 276 -14.31 -11.24 13.05
CA ASP A 276 -15.34 -11.65 13.99
C ASP A 276 -16.76 -11.20 13.57
N THR A 277 -16.89 -10.34 12.56
CA THR A 277 -18.14 -9.70 12.17
C THR A 277 -18.89 -10.49 11.10
N VAL A 278 -20.21 -10.64 11.25
CA VAL A 278 -21.05 -11.45 10.32
C VAL A 278 -21.09 -10.88 8.89
N LEU A 279 -20.92 -9.56 8.75
CA LEU A 279 -20.99 -8.86 7.47
C LEU A 279 -19.66 -8.87 6.69
N ALA A 280 -18.56 -9.26 7.32
CA ALA A 280 -17.25 -9.28 6.70
C ALA A 280 -16.78 -10.73 6.46
N PRO A 281 -16.64 -11.17 5.21
CA PRO A 281 -16.19 -12.52 4.92
C PRO A 281 -14.70 -12.70 5.25
N ASN A 282 -14.32 -13.91 5.66
CA ASN A 282 -12.93 -14.29 5.73
C ASN A 282 -12.36 -14.38 4.31
N ILE A 283 -11.18 -13.80 4.10
CA ILE A 283 -10.49 -13.77 2.81
C ILE A 283 -9.24 -14.62 2.91
N GLU A 284 -9.02 -15.49 1.94
CA GLU A 284 -7.78 -16.25 1.79
C GLU A 284 -7.28 -16.08 0.35
N SER A 285 -6.04 -15.64 0.21
CA SER A 285 -5.43 -15.27 -1.05
C SER A 285 -4.01 -15.79 -1.15
N TYR A 286 -3.59 -16.24 -2.32
CA TYR A 286 -2.22 -16.68 -2.56
C TYR A 286 -1.81 -16.57 -4.03
N TYR A 287 -0.51 -16.55 -4.28
CA TYR A 287 0.07 -16.77 -5.60
C TYR A 287 1.38 -17.58 -5.49
N VAL A 288 1.82 -18.17 -6.60
CA VAL A 288 3.07 -18.92 -6.77
C VAL A 288 3.79 -18.40 -8.02
#